data_AF-A0A7X9IJB5-F1
#
_entry.id   AF-A0A7X9IJB5-F1
#
_cell.length_a   1.000
_cell.length_b   1.000
_cell.length_c   1.000
_cell.angle_alpha   90.00
_cell.angle_beta   90.00
_cell.angle_gamma   90.00
#
_symmetry.space_group_name_H-M   'P 1'
#
loop_
_entity.id
_entity.type
_entity.pdbx_description
1 polymer ?
#
loop_
_entity_poly.entity_id
_entity_poly.type
_entity_poly.pdbx_seq_one_letter_code
_entity_poly.pdbx_strand_id
1 'polypeptide(L)'
;MDMGLGRMHRALAALGLTRLPHVCVQVLGTNGKGSTATLLTALCSAHGLGVGLFTSPHFLSVRERIRYYRGGMPGYPQTPGAPLHDGLLPETDWLDAARECLAATTDFGPSGQLTYFELLTVMAARLFTTRGADVAVYEAGLGGSHDATTALSRGMAVFTPMGMDHAGVLGPTIGHIARDKAGAIP
;
A
#
# COMPACT_ATOMS: atom_id res chain seq x y z
N MET A 1 -2.22 0.61 -20.91
CA MET A 1 -1.62 0.45 -19.57
C MET A 1 -0.90 -0.87 -19.60
N ASP A 2 0.42 -0.89 -19.40
CA ASP A 2 1.18 -2.13 -19.30
C ASP A 2 1.03 -2.67 -17.88
N MET A 3 0.37 -3.82 -17.73
CA MET A 3 -0.03 -4.41 -16.44
C MET A 3 1.10 -5.25 -15.81
N GLY A 4 2.35 -5.17 -16.26
CA GLY A 4 3.45 -5.94 -15.67
C GLY A 4 4.03 -5.34 -14.38
N LEU A 5 4.46 -6.19 -13.43
CA LEU A 5 5.16 -5.77 -12.20
C LEU A 5 6.66 -5.48 -12.40
N GLY A 6 7.18 -5.60 -13.62
CA GLY A 6 8.61 -5.46 -13.91
C GLY A 6 9.16 -4.08 -13.53
N ARG A 7 8.38 -3.00 -13.72
CA ARG A 7 8.77 -1.64 -13.29
C ARG A 7 8.89 -1.55 -11.77
N MET A 8 7.90 -2.09 -11.06
CA MET A 8 7.88 -2.13 -9.59
C MET A 8 9.08 -2.87 -9.03
N HIS A 9 9.37 -4.08 -9.52
CA HIS A 9 10.50 -4.88 -9.03
C HIS A 9 11.85 -4.17 -9.23
N ARG A 10 12.05 -3.46 -10.35
CA ARG A 10 13.26 -2.66 -10.57
C ARG A 10 13.37 -1.49 -9.61
N ALA A 11 12.28 -0.74 -9.41
CA ALA A 11 12.26 0.37 -8.47
C ALA A 11 12.54 -0.08 -7.03
N LEU A 12 11.90 -1.16 -6.58
CA LEU A 12 12.14 -1.76 -5.26
C LEU A 12 13.58 -2.26 -5.13
N ALA A 13 14.15 -2.89 -6.16
CA ALA A 13 15.55 -3.30 -6.15
C ALA A 13 16.53 -2.13 -6.06
N ALA A 14 16.31 -1.07 -6.84
CA ALA A 14 17.15 0.13 -6.82
C ALA A 14 17.15 0.84 -5.46
N LEU A 15 16.03 0.75 -4.73
CA LEU A 15 15.88 1.34 -3.39
C LEU A 15 16.27 0.38 -2.25
N GLY A 16 16.69 -0.85 -2.55
CA GLY A 16 17.00 -1.86 -1.53
C GLY A 16 15.76 -2.37 -0.76
N LEU A 17 14.57 -2.29 -1.36
CA LEU A 17 13.27 -2.63 -0.78
C LEU A 17 12.70 -3.98 -1.29
N THR A 18 13.53 -4.87 -1.83
CA THR A 18 13.10 -6.21 -2.27
C THR A 18 12.69 -7.12 -1.11
N ARG A 19 13.17 -6.81 0.09
CA ARG A 19 12.65 -7.34 1.35
C ARG A 19 12.34 -6.16 2.27
N LEU A 20 11.13 -6.13 2.79
CA LEU A 20 10.71 -5.11 3.74
C LEU A 20 11.05 -5.55 5.17
N PRO A 21 11.51 -4.65 6.05
CA PRO A 21 11.84 -4.98 7.44
C PRO A 21 10.60 -5.13 8.33
N HIS A 22 9.40 -4.98 7.78
CA HIS A 22 8.13 -4.98 8.47
C HIS A 22 7.16 -5.98 7.85
N VAL A 23 6.15 -6.37 8.62
CA VAL A 23 5.09 -7.26 8.11
C VAL A 23 4.23 -6.48 7.12
N CYS A 24 4.21 -6.93 5.86
CA CYS A 24 3.38 -6.34 4.82
C CYS A 24 2.06 -7.12 4.69
N VAL A 25 0.95 -6.43 4.89
CA VAL A 25 -0.42 -6.94 4.75
C VAL A 25 -1.05 -6.31 3.51
N GLN A 26 -1.49 -7.13 2.57
CA GLN A 26 -2.22 -6.67 1.40
C GLN A 26 -3.72 -6.89 1.58
N VAL A 27 -4.55 -5.86 1.41
CA VAL A 27 -6.00 -5.92 1.52
C VAL A 27 -6.62 -5.73 0.14
N LEU A 28 -7.40 -6.71 -0.29
CA LEU A 28 -7.93 -6.80 -1.64
C LEU A 28 -9.35 -7.36 -1.65
N GLY A 29 -10.11 -6.96 -2.67
CA GLY A 29 -11.52 -7.29 -2.80
C GLY A 29 -12.24 -6.24 -3.64
N THR A 30 -13.56 -6.36 -3.76
CA THR A 30 -14.36 -5.38 -4.51
C THR A 30 -14.74 -4.25 -3.56
N ASN A 31 -15.37 -4.56 -2.44
CA ASN A 31 -15.82 -3.59 -1.44
C ASN A 31 -15.18 -3.81 -0.08
N GLY A 32 -15.12 -2.75 0.73
CA GLY A 32 -14.67 -2.83 2.12
C GLY A 32 -13.15 -2.90 2.33
N LYS A 33 -12.34 -2.77 1.28
CA LYS A 33 -10.87 -2.76 1.35
C LYS A 33 -10.35 -1.68 2.31
N GLY A 34 -10.60 -0.40 2.01
CA GLY A 34 -10.19 0.73 2.86
C GLY A 34 -10.69 0.64 4.31
N SER A 35 -11.94 0.23 4.55
CA SER A 35 -12.47 0.04 5.91
C SER A 35 -11.76 -1.10 6.66
N THR A 36 -11.49 -2.22 5.99
CA THR A 36 -10.75 -3.35 6.57
C THR A 36 -9.31 -2.97 6.86
N ALA A 37 -8.65 -2.26 5.93
CA ALA A 37 -7.30 -1.75 6.12
C ALA A 37 -7.22 -0.79 7.33
N THR A 38 -8.17 0.14 7.43
CA THR A 38 -8.28 1.08 8.55
C THR A 38 -8.49 0.36 9.88
N LEU A 39 -9.37 -0.65 9.93
CA LEU A 39 -9.62 -1.42 11.15
C LEU A 39 -8.38 -2.20 11.59
N LEU A 40 -7.67 -2.84 10.65
CA LEU A 40 -6.41 -3.53 10.94
C LEU A 40 -5.36 -2.55 11.48
N THR A 41 -5.23 -1.37 10.87
CA THR A 41 -4.33 -0.32 11.35
C THR A 41 -4.67 0.14 12.75
N ALA A 42 -5.95 0.37 13.04
CA ALA A 42 -6.41 0.80 14.37
C ALA A 42 -6.08 -0.24 15.44
N LEU A 43 -6.35 -1.52 15.17
CA LEU A 43 -6.03 -2.62 16.07
C LEU A 43 -4.52 -2.69 16.34
N CYS A 44 -3.70 -2.80 15.29
CA CYS A 44 -2.25 -2.86 15.44
C CYS A 44 -1.67 -1.64 16.18
N SER A 45 -2.16 -0.43 15.85
CA SER A 45 -1.71 0.81 16.48
C SER A 45 -2.09 0.88 17.96
N ALA A 46 -3.30 0.44 18.34
CA ALA A 46 -3.74 0.39 19.73
C ALA A 46 -2.90 -0.58 20.58
N HIS A 47 -2.33 -1.61 19.96
CA HIS A 47 -1.36 -2.55 20.55
C HIS A 47 0.09 -2.01 20.57
N GLY A 48 0.29 -0.73 20.26
CA GLY A 48 1.59 -0.05 20.37
C GLY A 48 2.52 -0.24 19.17
N LEU A 49 2.07 -0.93 18.11
CA LEU A 49 2.85 -1.09 16.89
C LEU A 49 2.89 0.22 16.08
N GLY A 50 4.01 0.48 15.42
CA GLY A 50 4.10 1.44 14.32
C GLY A 50 3.46 0.87 13.07
N VAL A 51 2.43 1.52 12.55
CA VAL A 51 1.64 0.99 11.44
C VAL A 51 1.58 1.97 10.28
N GLY A 52 2.10 1.55 9.13
CA GLY A 52 1.87 2.21 7.85
C GLY A 52 0.50 1.85 7.28
N LEU A 53 -0.23 2.82 6.76
CA LEU A 53 -1.50 2.63 6.06
C LEU A 53 -1.42 3.25 4.67
N PHE A 54 -1.56 2.41 3.64
CA PHE A 54 -1.65 2.81 2.25
C PHE A 54 -3.06 2.53 1.71
N THR A 55 -3.78 3.58 1.33
CA THR A 55 -5.18 3.50 0.86
C THR A 55 -5.43 4.26 -0.43
N SER A 56 -6.51 3.91 -1.14
CA SER A 56 -6.95 4.65 -2.32
C SER A 56 -8.45 4.46 -2.62
N PRO A 57 -9.12 5.44 -3.27
CA PRO A 57 -8.62 6.78 -3.57
C PRO A 57 -8.53 7.66 -2.30
N HIS A 58 -8.11 8.92 -2.47
CA HIS A 58 -8.18 9.94 -1.41
C HIS A 58 -9.43 10.80 -1.62
N PHE A 59 -9.87 11.51 -0.58
CA PHE A 59 -11.01 12.42 -0.66
C PHE A 59 -10.60 13.88 -0.92
N LEU A 60 -9.75 14.46 -0.06
CA LEU A 60 -9.35 15.87 -0.15
C LEU A 60 -7.89 16.04 -0.59
N SER A 61 -7.01 15.19 -0.09
CA SER A 61 -5.57 15.29 -0.34
C SER A 61 -4.93 13.94 -0.62
N VAL A 62 -4.01 13.91 -1.59
CA VAL A 62 -3.16 12.74 -1.84
C VAL A 62 -2.42 12.26 -0.60
N ARG A 63 -2.16 13.16 0.35
CA ARG A 63 -1.48 12.86 1.62
C ARG A 63 -2.26 11.85 2.48
N GLU A 64 -3.56 11.72 2.28
CA GLU A 64 -4.40 10.70 2.93
C GLU A 64 -4.01 9.28 2.54
N ARG A 65 -3.38 9.09 1.37
CA ARG A 65 -3.02 7.77 0.86
C ARG A 65 -1.83 7.12 1.55
N ILE A 66 -0.98 7.88 2.23
CA ILE A 66 0.17 7.34 2.97
C ILE A 66 0.14 7.94 4.37
N ARG A 67 -0.31 7.13 5.33
CA ARG A 67 -0.40 7.52 6.74
C ARG A 67 0.44 6.59 7.59
N TYR A 68 0.88 7.09 8.73
CA TYR A 68 1.62 6.32 9.71
C TYR A 68 1.04 6.59 11.10
N TYR A 69 0.74 5.53 11.85
CA TYR A 69 0.17 5.62 13.19
C TYR A 69 1.02 4.87 14.20
N ARG A 70 1.05 5.34 15.45
CA ARG A 70 1.58 4.56 16.57
C ARG A 70 0.83 4.92 17.85
N GLY A 71 0.39 3.91 18.59
CA GLY A 71 -0.25 4.08 19.88
C GLY A 71 -1.73 4.49 19.84
N GLY A 72 -2.35 4.53 18.66
CA GLY A 72 -3.79 4.80 18.51
C GLY A 72 -4.16 5.45 17.18
N MET A 73 -5.47 5.57 16.95
CA MET A 73 -6.07 6.29 15.82
C MET A 73 -7.30 7.09 16.31
N PRO A 74 -7.61 8.26 15.70
CA PRO A 74 -8.81 9.02 16.05
C PRO A 74 -10.08 8.19 15.90
N GLY A 75 -10.92 8.15 16.94
CA GLY A 75 -12.16 7.38 16.96
C GLY A 75 -12.01 5.89 17.29
N TYR A 76 -10.80 5.42 17.61
CA TYR A 76 -10.51 4.03 17.99
C TYR A 76 -9.83 3.95 19.36
N PRO A 77 -9.79 2.77 20.00
CA PRO A 77 -8.97 2.54 21.18
C PRO A 77 -7.51 2.92 20.95
N GLN A 78 -6.84 3.35 22.01
CA GLN A 78 -5.47 3.85 21.98
C GLN A 78 -4.66 3.25 23.11
N THR A 79 -3.35 3.15 22.91
CA THR A 79 -2.40 2.81 23.97
C THR A 79 -2.45 3.91 25.03
N PRO A 80 -2.54 3.57 26.34
CA PRO A 80 -2.56 4.56 27.41
C PRO A 80 -1.36 5.52 27.32
N GLY A 81 -1.64 6.82 27.33
CA GLY A 81 -0.61 7.87 27.27
C GLY A 81 -0.03 8.18 25.89
N ALA A 82 -0.43 7.45 24.84
CA ALA A 82 0.01 7.76 23.48
C ALA A 82 -0.68 9.04 22.94
N PRO A 83 0.04 9.88 22.17
CA PRO A 83 -0.55 11.06 21.56
C PRO A 83 -1.54 10.67 20.45
N LEU A 84 -2.68 11.34 20.40
CA LEU A 84 -3.63 11.18 19.29
C LEU A 84 -3.20 12.06 18.11
N HIS A 85 -3.18 11.49 16.90
CA HIS A 85 -2.83 12.22 15.68
C HIS A 85 -3.53 11.62 14.46
N ASP A 86 -3.61 12.37 13.37
CA ASP A 86 -4.32 12.00 12.14
C ASP A 86 -3.49 11.11 11.19
N GLY A 87 -2.29 10.72 11.61
CA GLY A 87 -1.34 9.88 10.87
C GLY A 87 -0.71 10.54 9.65
N LEU A 88 -0.93 11.84 9.41
CA LEU A 88 -0.33 12.52 8.26
C LEU A 88 1.19 12.65 8.45
N LEU A 89 1.93 12.27 7.42
CA LEU A 89 3.37 12.51 7.35
C LEU A 89 3.64 13.96 6.95
N PRO A 90 4.75 14.57 7.40
CA PRO A 90 5.21 15.88 6.96
C PRO A 90 5.34 15.95 5.43
N GLU A 91 5.14 17.13 4.87
CA GLU A 91 5.25 17.33 3.43
C GLU A 91 6.67 17.11 2.91
N THR A 92 7.68 17.44 3.73
CA THR A 92 9.09 17.20 3.45
C THR A 92 9.36 15.71 3.22
N ASP A 93 8.81 14.83 4.06
CA ASP A 93 8.96 13.38 3.90
C ASP A 93 8.39 12.89 2.57
N TRP A 94 7.24 13.45 2.15
CA TRP A 94 6.63 13.15 0.86
C TRP A 94 7.50 13.58 -0.31
N LEU A 95 8.05 14.79 -0.26
CA LEU A 95 8.92 15.34 -1.30
C LEU A 95 10.23 14.55 -1.41
N ASP A 96 10.81 14.20 -0.26
CA ASP A 96 12.05 13.43 -0.20
C ASP A 96 11.83 12.00 -0.73
N ALA A 97 10.76 11.33 -0.31
CA ALA A 97 10.41 10.01 -0.82
C ALA A 97 10.13 10.03 -2.34
N ALA A 98 9.41 11.03 -2.84
CA ALA A 98 9.16 11.17 -4.27
C ALA A 98 10.46 11.38 -5.05
N ARG A 99 11.34 12.25 -4.56
CA ARG A 99 12.65 12.51 -5.17
C ARG A 99 13.50 11.25 -5.21
N GLU A 100 13.61 10.54 -4.09
CA GLU A 100 14.38 9.28 -4.00
C GLU A 100 13.84 8.23 -4.97
N CYS A 101 12.52 8.02 -5.01
CA CYS A 101 11.90 7.01 -5.87
C CYS A 101 12.10 7.33 -7.36
N LEU A 102 11.92 8.59 -7.76
CA LEU A 102 12.11 9.01 -9.15
C LEU A 102 13.59 8.93 -9.56
N ALA A 103 14.50 9.39 -8.69
CA ALA A 103 15.93 9.32 -8.93
C ALA A 103 16.38 7.87 -9.15
N ALA A 104 15.95 6.95 -8.28
CA ALA A 104 16.29 5.53 -8.33
C ALA A 104 15.85 4.81 -9.62
N THR A 105 14.91 5.39 -10.38
CA THR A 105 14.40 4.79 -11.62
C THR A 105 14.85 5.50 -12.90
N THR A 106 15.60 6.60 -12.79
CA THR A 106 15.93 7.49 -13.92
C THR A 106 16.71 6.75 -15.02
N ASP A 107 17.70 5.95 -14.63
CA ASP A 107 18.61 5.26 -15.56
C ASP A 107 17.95 4.07 -16.29
N PHE A 108 16.73 3.68 -15.92
CA PHE A 108 15.98 2.62 -16.60
C PHE A 108 15.23 3.13 -17.85
N GLY A 109 15.34 4.42 -18.19
CA GLY A 109 14.67 5.02 -19.35
C GLY A 109 13.15 4.84 -19.28
N PRO A 110 12.46 4.53 -20.41
CA PRO A 110 11.02 4.28 -20.40
C PRO A 110 10.58 3.16 -19.45
N SER A 111 11.46 2.19 -19.18
CA SER A 111 11.20 1.07 -18.26
C SER A 111 11.29 1.44 -16.78
N GLY A 112 11.71 2.67 -16.46
CA GLY A 112 11.69 3.25 -15.12
C GLY A 112 10.54 4.22 -14.86
N GLN A 113 9.74 4.54 -15.88
CA GLN A 113 8.62 5.47 -15.72
C GLN A 113 7.48 4.78 -14.98
N LEU A 114 7.45 4.94 -13.66
CA LEU A 114 6.36 4.46 -12.82
C LEU A 114 5.07 5.19 -13.14
N THR A 115 3.97 4.46 -13.19
CA THR A 115 2.62 5.07 -13.17
C THR A 115 2.40 5.78 -11.82
N TYR A 116 1.38 6.64 -11.77
CA TYR A 116 1.01 7.33 -10.53
C TYR A 116 0.80 6.39 -9.33
N PHE A 117 0.12 5.26 -9.54
CA PHE A 117 -0.14 4.29 -8.47
C PHE A 117 1.12 3.51 -8.08
N GLU A 118 1.95 3.14 -9.06
CA GLU A 118 3.24 2.50 -8.82
C GLU A 118 4.17 3.41 -8.00
N LEU A 119 4.32 4.68 -8.38
CA LEU A 119 5.12 5.66 -7.65
C LEU A 119 4.66 5.79 -6.19
N LEU A 120 3.36 5.97 -5.96
CA LEU A 120 2.81 6.07 -4.61
C LEU A 120 3.03 4.80 -3.78
N THR A 121 2.95 3.63 -4.40
CA THR A 121 3.19 2.35 -3.72
C THR A 121 4.64 2.22 -3.28
N VAL A 122 5.59 2.57 -4.15
CA VAL A 122 7.03 2.56 -3.81
C VAL A 122 7.35 3.61 -2.75
N MET A 123 6.79 4.83 -2.87
CA MET A 123 6.92 5.87 -1.85
C MET A 123 6.41 5.40 -0.48
N ALA A 124 5.26 4.71 -0.44
CA ALA A 124 4.72 4.17 0.80
C ALA A 124 5.66 3.13 1.43
N ALA A 125 6.17 2.18 0.65
CA ALA A 125 7.17 1.21 1.13
C ALA A 125 8.43 1.87 1.67
N ARG A 126 8.93 2.92 0.99
CA ARG A 126 10.08 3.69 1.44
C ARG A 126 9.79 4.42 2.75
N LEU A 127 8.67 5.14 2.83
CA LEU A 127 8.28 5.91 4.01
C LEU A 127 8.04 5.02 5.23
N PHE A 128 7.33 3.91 5.08
CA PHE A 128 7.08 2.98 6.18
C PHE A 128 8.36 2.33 6.68
N THR A 129 9.31 2.03 5.78
CA THR A 129 10.65 1.55 6.13
C THR A 129 11.40 2.61 6.94
N THR A 130 11.47 3.85 6.45
CA THR A 130 12.18 4.94 7.12
C THR A 130 11.56 5.32 8.47
N ARG A 131 10.24 5.23 8.60
CA ARG A 131 9.52 5.50 9.86
C ARG A 131 9.62 4.35 10.87
N GLY A 132 10.23 3.22 10.52
CA GLY A 132 10.34 2.07 11.41
C GLY A 132 8.98 1.45 11.73
N ALA A 133 8.14 1.28 10.71
CA ALA A 133 6.90 0.53 10.86
C ALA A 133 7.20 -0.92 11.30
N ASP A 134 6.34 -1.48 12.13
CA ASP A 134 6.33 -2.91 12.48
C ASP A 134 5.41 -3.66 11.50
N VAL A 135 4.32 -3.00 11.08
CA VAL A 135 3.32 -3.49 10.14
C VAL A 135 3.02 -2.42 9.09
N ALA A 136 2.87 -2.81 7.83
CA ALA A 136 2.36 -1.94 6.78
C ALA A 136 1.16 -2.58 6.09
N VAL A 137 0.05 -1.87 6.05
CA VAL A 137 -1.22 -2.31 5.45
C VAL A 137 -1.41 -1.60 4.13
N TYR A 138 -1.48 -2.36 3.04
CA TYR A 138 -1.63 -1.87 1.68
C TYR A 138 -2.97 -2.29 1.10
N GLU A 139 -3.84 -1.33 0.81
CA GLU A 139 -5.01 -1.54 -0.03
C GLU A 139 -4.58 -1.69 -1.49
N ALA A 140 -4.98 -2.79 -2.13
CA ALA A 140 -4.80 -2.98 -3.57
C ALA A 140 -5.67 -1.99 -4.33
N GLY A 141 -5.12 -1.39 -5.39
CA GLY A 141 -5.81 -0.44 -6.25
C GLY A 141 -6.79 -1.15 -7.18
N LEU A 142 -6.31 -2.12 -7.96
CA LEU A 142 -7.11 -2.86 -8.92
C LEU A 142 -6.66 -4.32 -9.06
N GLY A 143 -7.62 -5.24 -9.01
CA GLY A 143 -7.33 -6.66 -9.18
C GLY A 143 -6.52 -7.24 -8.02
N GLY A 144 -5.54 -8.08 -8.36
CA GLY A 144 -4.53 -8.64 -7.47
C GLY A 144 -3.25 -9.01 -8.22
N SER A 145 -3.31 -9.89 -9.21
CA SER A 145 -2.13 -10.48 -9.89
C SER A 145 -1.10 -9.45 -10.39
N HIS A 146 -1.59 -8.29 -10.82
CA HIS A 146 -0.82 -7.25 -11.49
C HIS A 146 -0.91 -5.90 -10.75
N ASP A 147 -1.50 -5.88 -9.55
CA ASP A 147 -1.56 -4.67 -8.73
C ASP A 147 -0.15 -4.31 -8.23
N ALA A 148 0.19 -3.02 -8.17
CA ALA A 148 1.51 -2.58 -7.71
C ALA A 148 1.83 -3.10 -6.30
N THR A 149 0.84 -3.22 -5.43
CA THR A 149 1.03 -3.73 -4.05
C THR A 149 1.41 -5.21 -4.01
N THR A 150 1.16 -5.98 -5.06
CA THR A 150 1.55 -7.39 -5.20
C THR A 150 3.05 -7.57 -5.41
N ALA A 151 3.74 -6.54 -5.91
CA ALA A 151 5.21 -6.55 -6.06
C ALA A 151 5.96 -6.48 -4.72
N LEU A 152 5.28 -6.13 -3.63
CA LEU A 152 5.89 -6.05 -2.30
C LEU A 152 6.08 -7.46 -1.71
N SER A 153 7.12 -7.63 -0.89
CA SER A 153 7.33 -8.87 -0.13
C SER A 153 6.28 -8.97 0.99
N ARG A 154 5.17 -9.67 0.73
CA ARG A 154 3.98 -9.73 1.60
C ARG A 154 4.06 -10.89 2.57
N GLY A 155 3.63 -10.66 3.82
CA GLY A 155 3.47 -11.69 4.84
C GLY A 155 2.02 -12.18 4.97
N MET A 156 1.03 -11.38 4.53
CA MET A 156 -0.38 -11.72 4.61
C MET A 156 -1.19 -11.07 3.48
N ALA A 157 -2.15 -11.82 2.93
CA ALA A 157 -3.17 -11.30 2.01
C ALA A 157 -4.56 -11.45 2.65
N VAL A 158 -5.36 -10.38 2.60
CA VAL A 158 -6.70 -10.31 3.17
C VAL A 158 -7.70 -10.07 2.04
N PHE A 159 -8.65 -11.00 1.90
CA PHE A 159 -9.71 -10.93 0.90
C PHE A 159 -11.01 -10.42 1.53
N THR A 160 -11.42 -9.23 1.15
CA THR A 160 -12.74 -8.67 1.48
C THR A 160 -13.78 -9.15 0.44
N PRO A 161 -15.09 -8.89 0.65
CA PRO A 161 -16.13 -9.36 -0.28
C PRO A 161 -15.83 -9.04 -1.75
N MET A 162 -15.98 -10.06 -2.59
CA MET A 162 -15.81 -9.98 -4.03
C MET A 162 -17.16 -9.87 -4.73
N GLY A 163 -17.23 -9.00 -5.71
CA GLY A 163 -18.39 -8.76 -6.56
C GLY A 163 -17.97 -8.33 -7.94
N MET A 164 -18.95 -8.14 -8.83
CA MET A 164 -18.69 -7.65 -10.18
C MET A 164 -18.17 -6.21 -10.14
N ASP A 165 -16.96 -6.01 -10.65
CA ASP A 165 -16.31 -4.71 -10.73
C ASP A 165 -15.21 -4.75 -11.79
N HIS A 166 -14.94 -3.61 -12.43
CA HIS A 166 -13.89 -3.46 -13.45
C HIS A 166 -13.87 -4.57 -14.52
N ALA A 167 -15.04 -5.02 -14.99
CA ALA A 167 -15.17 -6.17 -15.90
C ALA A 167 -14.39 -6.02 -17.22
N GLY A 168 -14.17 -4.78 -17.69
CA GLY A 168 -13.35 -4.50 -18.87
C GLY A 168 -11.85 -4.78 -18.69
N VAL A 169 -11.37 -4.88 -17.44
CA VAL A 169 -9.98 -5.19 -17.11
C VAL A 169 -9.86 -6.60 -16.53
N LEU A 170 -10.73 -6.93 -15.57
CA LEU A 170 -10.66 -8.18 -14.79
C LEU A 170 -11.46 -9.33 -15.41
N GLY A 171 -12.25 -9.07 -16.44
CA GLY A 171 -13.07 -10.06 -17.14
C GLY A 171 -14.56 -10.05 -16.73
N PRO A 172 -15.42 -10.67 -17.53
CA PRO A 172 -16.87 -10.48 -17.46
C PRO A 172 -17.58 -11.33 -16.39
N THR A 173 -16.86 -12.12 -15.58
CA THR A 173 -17.48 -13.02 -14.60
C THR A 173 -16.79 -12.94 -13.25
N ILE A 174 -17.53 -13.30 -12.18
CA ILE A 174 -16.96 -13.43 -10.82
C ILE A 174 -15.76 -14.39 -10.82
N GLY A 175 -15.78 -15.45 -11.61
CA GLY A 175 -14.66 -16.38 -11.73
C GLY A 175 -13.38 -15.73 -12.26
N HIS A 176 -13.49 -14.80 -13.21
CA HIS A 176 -12.32 -14.04 -13.69
C HIS A 176 -11.79 -13.09 -12.62
N ILE A 177 -12.69 -12.35 -11.95
CA ILE A 177 -12.32 -11.42 -10.86
C ILE A 177 -11.65 -12.17 -9.71
N ALA A 178 -12.22 -13.30 -9.28
CA ALA A 178 -11.68 -14.13 -8.21
C ALA A 178 -10.30 -14.70 -8.59
N ARG A 179 -10.12 -15.15 -9.84
CA ARG A 179 -8.82 -15.66 -10.32
C ARG A 179 -7.76 -14.57 -10.34
N ASP A 180 -8.08 -13.37 -10.82
CA ASP A 180 -7.14 -12.25 -10.84
C ASP A 180 -6.70 -11.87 -9.41
N LYS A 181 -7.67 -11.74 -8.48
CA LYS A 181 -7.38 -11.44 -7.07
C LYS A 181 -6.60 -12.55 -6.38
N ALA A 182 -6.88 -13.81 -6.71
CA ALA A 182 -6.14 -14.96 -6.17
C ALA A 182 -4.66 -14.97 -6.58
N GLY A 183 -4.26 -14.28 -7.66
CA GLY A 183 -2.83 -14.11 -7.98
C GLY A 183 -2.06 -13.26 -6.98
N ALA A 184 -2.74 -12.65 -6.00
CA ALA A 184 -2.09 -12.01 -4.87
C ALA A 184 -1.81 -12.97 -3.70
N ILE A 185 -2.18 -14.24 -3.77
CA ILE A 185 -1.77 -15.22 -2.76
C ILE A 185 -0.23 -15.38 -2.84
N PRO A 186 0.52 -15.21 -1.73
CA PRO A 186 1.99 -15.32 -1.72
C PRO A 186 2.53 -16.70 -2.11
#